data_AF-A0A936QG52-F1
#
_entry.id   AF-A0A936QG52-F1
#
_cell.length_a   1.000
_cell.length_b   1.000
_cell.length_c   1.000
_cell.angle_alpha   90.00
_cell.angle_beta   90.00
_cell.angle_gamma   90.00
#
_symmetry.space_group_name_H-M   'P 1'
#
loop_
_entity.id
_entity.type
_entity.pdbx_description
1 polymer ?
#
loop_
_entity_poly.entity_id
_entity_poly.type
_entity_poly.pdbx_seq_one_letter_code
_entity_poly.pdbx_strand_id
1 'polypeptide(L)' 'MVSSLEIKPDDIVIEIGPGQGVLTKYISAQTDKLIAVELDRSIHEKLSVEYSGKAKIIHKDFLKFDLEKRYK' A
#
# COMPACT_ATOMS: atom_id res chain seq x y z
N MET A 1 -2.81 -12.00 14.48
CA MET A 1 -3.17 -11.36 13.18
C MET A 1 -2.05 -10.39 12.82
N VAL A 2 -1.67 -10.29 11.55
CA VAL A 2 -0.36 -9.83 10.98
C VAL A 2 0.70 -10.93 10.89
N SER A 3 0.90 -11.74 11.93
CA SER A 3 1.91 -12.82 11.95
C SER A 3 1.67 -14.01 11.01
N SER A 4 0.61 -13.99 10.21
CA SER A 4 0.28 -15.06 9.24
C SER A 4 0.63 -14.70 7.80
N LEU A 5 1.09 -13.46 7.56
CA LEU A 5 1.57 -12.99 6.27
C LEU A 5 3.09 -13.09 6.25
N GLU A 6 3.62 -14.14 5.65
CA GLU A 6 5.06 -14.29 5.41
C GLU A 6 5.46 -13.44 4.19
N ILE A 7 5.67 -12.14 4.41
CA ILE A 7 6.07 -11.22 3.34
C ILE A 7 7.58 -11.33 3.13
N LYS A 8 8.00 -11.61 1.90
CA LYS A 8 9.40 -11.61 1.52
C LYS A 8 9.81 -10.24 0.99
N PRO A 9 11.09 -9.85 1.09
CA PRO A 9 11.57 -8.57 0.59
C PRO A 9 11.24 -8.31 -0.89
N ASP A 10 11.20 -9.36 -1.70
CA ASP A 10 10.93 -9.27 -3.13
C ASP A 10 9.46 -9.27 -3.52
N ASP A 11 8.54 -9.54 -2.59
CA ASP A 11 7.11 -9.60 -2.86
C ASP A 11 6.56 -8.21 -3.17
N ILE A 12 5.74 -8.12 -4.21
CA ILE A 12 4.96 -6.91 -4.49
C ILE A 12 3.67 -7.02 -3.70
N VAL A 13 3.44 -6.07 -2.79
CA VAL A 13 2.25 -6.05 -1.95
C VAL A 13 1.35 -4.89 -2.33
N ILE A 14 0.07 -5.18 -2.54
CA ILE A 14 -0.96 -4.19 -2.79
C ILE A 14 -1.91 -4.15 -1.58
N GLU A 15 -1.93 -3.02 -0.89
CA GLU A 15 -2.86 -2.75 0.21
C GLU A 15 -4.05 -1.92 -0.30
N ILE A 16 -5.26 -2.43 -0.13
CA ILE A 16 -6.50 -1.77 -0.54
C ILE A 16 -7.11 -1.12 0.70
N GLY A 17 -7.27 0.20 0.69
CA GLY A 17 -7.81 0.94 1.84
C GLY A 17 -6.89 0.84 3.06
N PRO A 18 -5.67 1.42 3.02
CA PRO A 18 -4.74 1.40 4.15
C PRO A 18 -5.29 2.07 5.41
N GLY A 19 -6.30 2.96 5.28
CA GLY A 19 -6.91 3.65 6.41
C GLY A 19 -5.85 4.41 7.22
N GLN A 20 -5.73 4.11 8.52
CA GLN A 20 -4.73 4.79 9.36
C GLN A 20 -3.28 4.32 9.15
N GLY A 21 -3.02 3.37 8.26
CA GLY A 21 -1.67 2.90 7.94
C GLY A 21 -1.10 1.84 8.89
N VAL A 22 -1.96 1.19 9.70
CA VAL A 22 -1.53 0.17 10.66
C VAL A 22 -0.82 -0.97 9.95
N LEU A 23 -1.44 -1.56 8.92
CA LEU A 23 -0.82 -2.63 8.14
C LEU A 23 0.27 -2.11 7.22
N THR A 24 0.10 -0.92 6.62
CA THR A 24 1.14 -0.22 5.84
C THR A 24 2.48 -0.16 6.59
N LYS A 25 2.45 0.14 7.90
CA LYS A 25 3.66 0.14 8.74
C LYS A 25 4.34 -1.21 8.82
N TYR A 26 3.58 -2.30 8.99
CA TYR A 26 4.14 -3.65 9.10
C TYR A 26 4.67 -4.16 7.76
N ILE A 27 3.99 -3.83 6.66
CA ILE A 27 4.37 -4.30 5.33
C ILE A 27 5.61 -3.53 4.81
N SER A 28 5.62 -2.20 4.97
CA SER A 28 6.75 -1.34 4.55
C SER A 28 8.05 -1.61 5.31
N ALA A 29 7.99 -2.32 6.44
CA ALA A 29 9.18 -2.78 7.15
C ALA A 29 9.75 -4.09 6.59
N GLN A 30 8.98 -4.82 5.76
CA GLN A 30 9.36 -6.14 5.24
C GLN A 30 9.70 -6.11 3.75
N THR A 31 9.12 -5.18 2.98
CA THR A 31 9.41 -4.99 1.56
C THR A 31 9.33 -3.51 1.18
N ASP A 32 10.16 -3.11 0.23
CA ASP A 32 10.11 -1.77 -0.40
C ASP A 32 9.12 -1.71 -1.57
N LYS A 33 8.50 -2.85 -1.93
CA LYS A 33 7.57 -2.98 -3.07
C LYS A 33 6.10 -2.92 -2.62
N LEU A 34 5.79 -2.00 -1.70
CA LEU A 34 4.44 -1.75 -1.21
C LEU A 34 3.73 -0.67 -2.02
N ILE A 35 2.50 -0.98 -2.44
CA ILE A 35 1.59 -0.06 -3.13
C ILE A 35 0.28 -0.01 -2.35
N ALA A 36 -0.05 1.15 -1.79
CA ALA A 36 -1.31 1.35 -1.08
C ALA A 36 -2.27 2.17 -1.94
N VAL A 37 -3.51 1.71 -2.09
CA VAL A 37 -4.56 2.40 -2.84
C VAL A 37 -5.63 2.89 -1.88
N GLU A 38 -5.81 4.20 -1.81
CA GLU A 38 -6.75 4.86 -0.90
C GLU A 38 -7.72 5.75 -1.69
N LEU A 39 -8.99 5.74 -1.30
CA LEU A 39 -10.03 6.57 -1.88
C LEU A 39 -10.16 7.92 -1.17
N ASP A 40 -9.86 7.98 0.13
CA ASP A 40 -9.91 9.23 0.89
C ASP A 40 -8.66 10.08 0.65
N ARG A 41 -8.86 11.29 0.12
CA ARG A 41 -7.77 12.23 -0.18
C ARG A 41 -6.97 12.64 1.06
N SER A 42 -7.62 12.87 2.19
CA SER A 42 -6.95 13.35 3.41
C SER A 42 -6.04 12.26 3.98
N ILE A 43 -6.53 11.02 3.95
CA ILE A 43 -5.74 9.85 4.34
C ILE A 43 -4.57 9.66 3.37
N HIS A 44 -4.81 9.73 2.06
CA HIS A 44 -3.77 9.64 1.05
C HIS A 44 -2.66 10.67 1.28
N GLU A 45 -2.99 11.95 1.50
CA GLU A 45 -2.01 13.02 1.72
C GLU A 45 -1.17 12.73 2.97
N LYS A 46 -1.82 12.32 4.07
CA LYS A 46 -1.11 11.94 5.30
C LYS A 46 -0.15 10.77 5.08
N LEU A 47 -0.62 9.67 4.48
CA LEU A 47 0.20 8.48 4.25
C LEU A 47 1.31 8.73 3.25
N SER A 48 1.09 9.59 2.24
CA SER A 48 2.12 9.93 1.25
C SER A 48 3.30 10.65 1.88
N VAL A 49 3.06 11.49 2.89
CA VAL A 49 4.12 12.13 3.66
C VAL A 49 4.80 11.13 4.59
N GLU A 50 4.01 10.35 5.34
CA GLU A 50 4.52 9.40 6.36
C GLU A 50 5.37 8.28 5.76
N TYR A 51 4.98 7.77 4.57
CA TYR A 51 5.62 6.65 3.90
C TYR A 51 6.40 7.04 2.65
N SER A 52 6.77 8.32 2.53
CA SER A 52 7.61 8.81 1.43
C SER A 52 8.92 8.00 1.35
N GLY A 53 9.18 7.40 0.19
CA GLY A 53 10.34 6.54 -0.06
C GLY A 53 10.25 5.11 0.49
N LYS A 54 9.18 4.75 1.21
CA LYS A 54 8.96 3.39 1.74
C LYS A 54 7.79 2.66 1.10
N ALA A 55 6.78 3.42 0.63
CA ALA A 55 5.62 2.86 -0.04
C ALA A 55 5.12 3.84 -1.10
N LYS A 56 4.47 3.29 -2.13
CA LYS A 56 3.77 4.07 -3.15
C LYS A 56 2.31 4.21 -2.77
N ILE A 57 1.89 5.43 -2.41
CA ILE A 57 0.49 5.71 -2.07
C ILE A 57 -0.22 6.28 -3.30
N ILE A 58 -1.36 5.69 -3.69
CA ILE A 58 -2.14 6.08 -4.85
C ILE A 58 -3.54 6.49 -4.37
N HIS A 59 -3.94 7.72 -4.69
CA HIS A 59 -5.32 8.18 -4.49
C HIS A 59 -6.21 7.73 -5.65
N LYS A 60 -6.97 6.64 -5.47
CA LYS A 60 -7.86 6.11 -6.50
C LYS A 60 -8.91 5.17 -5.90
N ASP A 61 -10.07 5.12 -6.54
CA ASP A 61 -11.06 4.06 -6.34
C ASP A 61 -10.50 2.72 -6.83
N PHE A 62 -10.26 1.79 -5.90
CA PHE A 62 -9.69 0.49 -6.21
C PHE A 62 -10.59 -0.34 -7.14
N LEU A 63 -11.92 -0.19 -7.07
CA LEU A 63 -12.84 -0.90 -7.96
C LEU A 63 -12.69 -0.46 -9.43
N LYS A 64 -12.09 0.71 -9.67
CA LYS A 64 -11.73 1.25 -10.99
C LYS A 64 -10.23 1.12 -11.28
N PHE A 65 -9.52 0.36 -10.46
CA PHE A 65 -8.09 0.11 -10.60
C PHE A 65 -7.86 -1.15 -11.42
N ASP A 66 -7.39 -0.98 -12.65
CA ASP A 66 -7.10 -2.08 -13.57
C ASP A 66 -5.69 -2.63 -13.29
N LEU A 67 -5.62 -3.79 -12.63
CA LEU A 67 -4.37 -4.46 -12.27
C LEU A 67 -3.66 -5.07 -13.48
N GLU A 68 -4.42 -5.67 -14.41
CA GLU A 68 -3.85 -6.37 -15.57
C GLU A 68 -3.12 -5.42 -16.52
N LYS A 69 -3.60 -4.19 -16.68
CA LYS A 69 -2.90 -3.18 -17.49
C LYS A 69 -1.62 -2.64 -16.84
N ARG A 70 -1.46 -2.79 -15.52
CA ARG A 70 -0.41 -2.10 -14.75
C ARG A 70 0.77 -2.99 -14.37
N TYR A 71 0.55 -4.30 -14.20
CA TYR A 71 1.57 -5.26 -13.74
C TYR A 71 1.67 -6.52 -14.62
N LYS A 72 1.36 -6.39 -15.91
CA LYS A 72 1.59 -7.43 -16.91
C LYS A 72 3.07 -7.65 -17.17
#